data_AF-A0A9P8P800-F1
#
_entry.id   AF-A0A9P8P800-F1
#
_cell.length_a   1.000
_cell.length_b   1.000
_cell.length_c   1.000
_cell.angle_alpha   90.00
_cell.angle_beta   90.00
_cell.angle_gamma   90.00
#
_symmetry.space_group_name_H-M   'P 1'
#
loop_
_entity.id
_entity.type
_entity.pdbx_description
1 polymer ?
#
loop_
_entity_poly.entity_id
_entity_poly.type
_entity_poly.pdbx_seq_one_letter_code
_entity_poly.pdbx_strand_id
1 'polypeptide(L)'
;VDKSIIEGALQDFASERVSNEETIQTIKKMYEISQNPKKYVLDPHTAVGVCATERLIKKDNDKEIQYVSLSTAHPAKFAEAVNQALSSFDGYSFESDVLPAELKRLS
;
A
#
# COMPACT_ATOMS: atom_id res chain seq x y z
N VAL A 1 23.62 -11.85 17.19
CA VAL A 1 22.36 -12.31 17.83
C VAL A 1 22.42 -13.82 17.90
N ASP A 2 22.04 -14.41 19.03
CA ASP A 2 22.02 -15.87 19.19
C ASP A 2 21.00 -16.52 18.23
N LYS A 3 21.31 -17.70 17.70
CA LYS A 3 20.45 -18.40 16.73
C LYS A 3 19.09 -18.72 17.32
N SER A 4 19.02 -19.09 18.60
CA SER A 4 17.78 -19.40 19.29
C SER A 4 16.79 -18.23 19.32
N ILE A 5 17.30 -16.99 19.39
CA ILE A 5 16.49 -15.78 19.34
C ILE A 5 15.89 -15.57 17.95
N ILE A 6 16.69 -15.78 16.91
CA ILE A 6 16.23 -15.65 15.52
C ILE A 6 15.21 -16.75 15.20
N GLU A 7 15.49 -17.98 15.59
CA GLU A 7 14.60 -19.12 15.38
C GLU A 7 13.27 -18.96 16.12
N GLY A 8 13.30 -18.42 17.35
CA GLY A 8 12.10 -18.07 18.10
C GLY A 8 11.25 -17.01 17.40
N ALA A 9 11.87 -15.91 16.94
CA ALA A 9 11.14 -14.84 16.23
C ALA A 9 10.51 -15.32 14.91
N LEU A 10 11.18 -16.23 14.19
CA LEU A 10 10.67 -16.76 12.92
C LEU A 10 9.45 -17.68 13.05
N GLN A 11 9.07 -18.09 14.27
CA GLN A 11 7.81 -18.80 14.50
C GLN A 11 6.59 -17.88 14.41
N ASP A 12 6.74 -16.62 14.82
CA ASP A 12 5.64 -15.66 14.92
C ASP A 12 5.69 -14.57 13.83
N PHE A 13 6.88 -14.28 13.29
CA PHE A 13 7.10 -13.13 12.42
C PHE A 13 7.68 -13.53 11.06
N ALA A 14 7.07 -12.97 10.01
CA ALA A 14 7.65 -12.85 8.69
C ALA A 14 7.97 -11.38 8.39
N SER A 15 8.88 -11.13 7.44
CA SER A 15 9.19 -9.78 6.99
C SER A 15 9.40 -9.75 5.48
N GLU A 16 9.11 -8.60 4.89
CA GLU A 16 9.32 -8.31 3.48
C GLU A 16 10.01 -6.95 3.35
N ARG A 17 10.85 -6.80 2.33
CA ARG A 17 11.45 -5.51 1.95
C ARG A 17 10.82 -5.04 0.65
N VAL A 18 10.32 -3.81 0.64
CA VAL A 18 9.72 -3.18 -0.53
C VAL A 18 10.54 -1.94 -0.91
N SER A 19 10.92 -1.83 -2.19
CA SER A 19 11.65 -0.66 -2.69
C SER A 19 10.72 0.52 -2.99
N ASN A 20 11.29 1.69 -3.28
CA ASN A 20 10.52 2.86 -3.69
C ASN A 20 9.78 2.58 -5.01
N GLU A 21 10.45 1.95 -5.97
CA GLU A 21 9.87 1.58 -7.26
C GLU A 21 8.69 0.63 -7.06
N GLU A 22 8.85 -0.40 -6.23
CA GLU A 22 7.78 -1.35 -5.90
C GLU A 22 6.61 -0.65 -5.19
N THR A 23 6.90 0.31 -4.30
CA THR A 23 5.88 1.12 -3.62
C THR A 23 5.03 1.89 -4.63
N ILE A 24 5.66 2.60 -5.57
CA ILE A 24 4.96 3.35 -6.63
C ILE A 24 4.16 2.41 -7.53
N GLN A 25 4.72 1.26 -7.92
CA GLN A 25 4.00 0.26 -8.72
C GLN A 25 2.80 -0.32 -7.97
N THR A 26 2.89 -0.53 -6.65
CA THR A 26 1.77 -1.02 -5.85
C THR A 26 0.64 0.00 -5.75
N ILE A 27 0.94 1.29 -5.57
CA ILE A 27 -0.09 2.35 -5.62
C ILE A 27 -0.81 2.30 -6.97
N LYS A 28 -0.04 2.27 -8.07
CA LYS A 28 -0.55 2.21 -9.44
C LYS A 28 -1.45 0.98 -9.67
N LYS A 29 -0.92 -0.20 -9.35
CA LYS A 29 -1.62 -1.48 -9.51
C LYS A 29 -2.93 -1.50 -8.74
N MET A 30 -2.93 -1.07 -7.47
CA MET A 30 -4.14 -1.10 -6.65
C MET A 30 -5.21 -0.13 -7.15
N TYR A 31 -4.80 1.04 -7.63
CA TYR A 31 -5.72 1.96 -8.29
C TYR A 31 -6.40 1.33 -9.51
N GLU A 32 -5.66 0.57 -10.33
CA GLU A 32 -6.18 -0.15 -11.51
C GLU A 32 -7.11 -1.31 -11.14
N ILE A 33 -6.72 -2.17 -10.19
CA ILE A 33 -7.39 -3.47 -9.98
C ILE A 33 -8.46 -3.44 -8.89
N SER A 34 -8.45 -2.44 -8.02
CA SER A 34 -9.41 -2.33 -6.91
C SER A 34 -10.85 -2.34 -7.41
N GLN A 35 -11.71 -3.06 -6.69
CA GLN A 35 -13.14 -3.20 -7.03
C GLN A 35 -14.06 -2.58 -5.97
N ASN A 36 -13.64 -2.57 -4.70
CA ASN A 36 -14.47 -2.20 -3.56
C ASN A 36 -13.71 -1.24 -2.62
N PRO A 37 -13.69 0.08 -2.89
CA PRO A 37 -14.22 0.73 -4.09
C PRO A 37 -13.30 0.55 -5.31
N LYS A 38 -13.81 0.87 -6.51
CA LYS A 38 -12.96 1.06 -7.69
C LYS A 38 -12.06 2.28 -7.48
N LYS A 39 -10.87 2.26 -8.10
CA LYS A 39 -9.91 3.39 -8.04
C LYS A 39 -9.47 3.72 -6.60
N TYR A 40 -9.30 2.72 -5.76
CA TYR A 40 -8.81 2.91 -4.39
C TYR A 40 -7.35 3.39 -4.40
N VAL A 41 -7.10 4.55 -3.79
CA VAL A 41 -5.79 5.21 -3.75
C VAL A 41 -5.08 4.85 -2.45
N LEU A 42 -3.87 4.30 -2.57
CA LEU A 42 -3.00 4.03 -1.43
C LEU A 42 -2.05 5.21 -1.17
N ASP A 43 -1.78 5.47 0.11
CA ASP A 43 -0.59 6.22 0.51
C ASP A 43 0.66 5.29 0.44
N PRO A 44 1.89 5.84 0.35
CA PRO A 44 3.09 5.03 0.19
C PRO A 44 3.36 4.06 1.35
N HIS A 45 2.96 4.38 2.59
CA HIS A 45 3.16 3.50 3.74
C HIS A 45 2.25 2.29 3.66
N THR A 46 0.98 2.50 3.29
CA THR A 46 0.04 1.41 3.05
C THR A 46 0.46 0.57 1.84
N ALA A 47 0.99 1.19 0.78
CA ALA A 47 1.47 0.48 -0.40
C ALA A 47 2.62 -0.49 -0.08
N VAL A 48 3.53 -0.14 0.84
CA VAL A 48 4.54 -1.08 1.35
C VAL A 48 3.88 -2.31 1.99
N GLY A 49 2.89 -2.09 2.86
CA GLY A 49 2.13 -3.16 3.50
C GLY A 49 1.39 -4.05 2.49
N VAL A 50 0.69 -3.44 1.54
CA VAL A 50 -0.07 -4.17 0.50
C VAL A 50 0.87 -4.96 -0.42
N CYS A 51 2.02 -4.41 -0.80
CA CYS A 51 3.01 -5.12 -1.60
C CYS A 51 3.51 -6.39 -0.88
N ALA A 52 3.84 -6.27 0.41
CA ALA A 52 4.21 -7.40 1.24
C ALA A 52 3.07 -8.42 1.36
N THR A 53 1.83 -7.95 1.56
CA THR A 53 0.64 -8.80 1.61
C THR A 53 0.46 -9.60 0.31
N GLU A 54 0.60 -8.99 -0.86
CA GLU A 54 0.48 -9.70 -2.15
C GLU A 54 1.55 -10.79 -2.33
N ARG A 55 2.77 -10.56 -1.83
CA ARG A 55 3.83 -11.58 -1.84
C ARG A 55 3.51 -12.75 -0.92
N LEU A 56 2.97 -12.46 0.27
CA LEU A 56 2.52 -13.50 1.21
C LEU A 56 1.37 -14.32 0.63
N ILE A 57 0.35 -13.67 0.05
CA ILE A 57 -0.75 -14.37 -0.67
C ILE A 57 -0.20 -15.36 -1.69
N LYS A 58 0.78 -14.92 -2.50
CA LYS A 58 1.42 -15.78 -3.51
C LYS A 58 2.23 -16.91 -2.89
N LYS A 59 2.93 -16.67 -1.79
CA LYS A 59 3.80 -17.64 -1.12
C LYS A 59 3.01 -18.70 -0.36
N ASP A 60 2.00 -18.29 0.40
CA ASP A 60 1.18 -19.18 1.22
C ASP A 60 0.28 -20.05 0.33
N ASN A 61 -0.17 -19.50 -0.81
CA ASN A 61 -0.97 -20.22 -1.81
C ASN A 61 -2.21 -20.92 -1.22
N ASP A 62 -2.78 -20.30 -0.19
CA ASP A 62 -3.98 -20.73 0.52
C ASP A 62 -5.04 -19.62 0.45
N LYS A 63 -6.23 -19.98 -0.07
CA LYS A 63 -7.34 -19.06 -0.27
C LYS A 63 -8.22 -18.89 0.97
N GLU A 64 -8.06 -19.75 1.97
CA GLU A 64 -8.81 -19.66 3.23
C GLU A 64 -8.24 -18.56 4.15
N ILE A 65 -6.94 -18.26 4.03
CA ILE A 65 -6.28 -17.21 4.80
C ILE A 65 -6.86 -15.84 4.46
N GLN A 66 -7.29 -15.11 5.49
CA GLN A 66 -7.73 -13.73 5.38
C GLN A 66 -6.56 -12.79 5.65
N TYR A 67 -6.22 -11.97 4.66
CA TYR A 67 -5.11 -11.03 4.77
C TYR A 67 -5.62 -9.65 5.16
N VAL A 68 -5.08 -9.12 6.25
CA VAL A 68 -5.36 -7.76 6.72
C VAL A 68 -4.10 -6.92 6.53
N SER A 69 -4.17 -5.95 5.62
CA SER A 69 -3.10 -4.96 5.42
C SER A 69 -3.47 -3.64 6.10
N LEU A 70 -2.60 -3.12 6.95
CA LEU A 70 -2.90 -1.93 7.75
C LEU A 70 -2.70 -0.66 6.94
N SER A 71 -3.77 0.11 6.76
CA SER A 71 -3.71 1.43 6.14
C SER A 71 -3.35 2.48 7.19
N THR A 72 -2.10 2.95 7.16
CA THR A 72 -1.51 3.73 8.28
C THR A 72 -1.61 5.24 8.08
N ALA A 73 -1.90 5.70 6.86
CA ALA A 73 -2.03 7.12 6.56
C ALA A 73 -3.04 7.40 5.45
N HIS A 74 -3.57 8.62 5.47
CA HIS A 74 -4.39 9.12 4.37
C HIS A 74 -3.49 9.51 3.18
N PRO A 75 -3.85 9.19 1.91
CA PRO A 75 -3.01 9.49 0.75
C PRO A 75 -2.70 10.98 0.58
N ALA A 76 -3.62 11.86 0.99
CA ALA A 76 -3.44 13.31 0.94
C ALA A 76 -2.22 13.83 1.73
N LYS A 77 -1.70 13.08 2.71
CA LYS A 77 -0.48 13.47 3.44
C LYS A 77 0.80 13.31 2.62
N PHE A 78 0.76 12.57 1.51
CA PHE A 78 1.94 12.18 0.73
C PHE A 78 1.69 12.38 -0.78
N ALA A 79 1.28 13.61 -1.13
CA ALA A 79 0.88 13.97 -2.50
C ALA A 79 1.91 13.61 -3.58
N GLU A 80 3.20 13.80 -3.29
CA GLU A 80 4.28 13.53 -4.24
C GLU A 80 4.29 12.08 -4.73
N ALA A 81 4.28 11.11 -3.80
CA ALA A 81 4.29 9.69 -4.14
C ALA A 81 3.00 9.27 -4.86
N VAL A 82 1.85 9.78 -4.42
CA VAL A 82 0.55 9.47 -5.03
C VAL A 82 0.48 10.02 -6.46
N ASN A 83 0.90 11.27 -6.67
CA ASN A 83 0.91 11.89 -8.00
C ASN A 83 1.95 11.26 -8.92
N GLN A 84 3.12 10.90 -8.41
CA GLN A 84 4.11 10.15 -9.18
C GLN A 84 3.54 8.83 -9.71
N ALA A 85 2.74 8.12 -8.91
CA ALA A 85 2.13 6.86 -9.31
C ALA A 85 0.95 7.02 -10.28
N LEU A 86 0.13 8.06 -10.09
CA LEU A 86 -1.21 8.13 -10.69
C LEU A 86 -1.41 9.22 -11.76
N SER A 87 -0.45 10.14 -11.93
CA SER A 87 -0.53 11.23 -12.91
C SER A 87 -0.70 10.78 -14.36
N SER A 88 -0.34 9.54 -14.70
CA SER A 88 -0.51 8.98 -16.04
C SER A 88 -1.92 8.43 -16.33
N PHE A 89 -2.83 8.44 -15.36
CA PHE A 89 -4.18 7.90 -15.55
C PHE A 89 -5.17 8.97 -16.00
N ASP A 90 -5.89 8.67 -17.07
CA ASP A 90 -6.98 9.53 -17.52
C ASP A 90 -8.08 9.63 -16.45
N GLY A 91 -8.41 10.89 -16.12
CA GLY A 91 -9.42 11.21 -15.13
C GLY A 91 -9.00 11.01 -13.67
N TYR A 92 -7.70 10.88 -13.38
CA TYR A 92 -7.18 11.09 -12.02
C TYR A 92 -6.96 12.58 -11.76
N SER A 93 -7.39 13.08 -10.60
CA SER A 93 -7.00 14.39 -10.06
C SER A 93 -6.81 14.29 -8.54
N PHE A 94 -5.67 14.76 -8.06
CA PHE A 94 -5.38 14.79 -6.63
C PHE A 94 -6.39 15.67 -5.89
N GLU A 95 -6.78 16.80 -6.47
CA GLU A 95 -7.68 17.77 -5.86
C GLU A 95 -9.11 17.25 -5.72
N SER A 96 -9.60 16.43 -6.66
CA SER A 96 -10.95 15.88 -6.61
C SER A 96 -11.02 14.52 -5.92
N ASP A 97 -10.00 13.66 -6.12
CA ASP A 97 -10.08 12.25 -5.77
C ASP A 97 -9.39 11.95 -4.44
N VAL A 98 -8.44 12.80 -4.02
CA VAL A 98 -7.56 12.51 -2.89
C VAL A 98 -7.66 13.56 -1.79
N LEU A 99 -7.64 14.85 -2.12
CA LEU A 99 -7.56 15.93 -1.13
C LEU A 99 -8.92 16.14 -0.43
N PRO A 100 -9.06 15.83 0.87
CA PRO A 100 -10.31 16.06 1.59
C PRO A 100 -10.62 17.55 1.71
N ALA A 101 -11.91 17.89 1.73
CA ALA A 101 -12.37 19.27 1.85
C ALA A 101 -11.83 19.94 3.13
N GLU A 102 -11.69 19.18 4.22
CA GLU A 102 -11.14 19.67 5.48
C GLU A 102 -9.68 20.11 5.36
N LEU A 103 -8.86 19.35 4.64
CA LEU A 103 -7.44 19.66 4.44
C LEU A 103 -7.25 20.75 3.39
N LYS A 104 -8.12 20.85 2.39
CA LYS A 104 -8.12 21.93 1.41
C LYS A 104 -8.30 23.32 2.03
N ARG A 105 -8.88 23.42 3.23
CA ARG A 105 -9.01 24.69 3.96
C ARG A 105 -7.72 25.15 4.65
N LEU A 106 -6.68 24.32 4.65
CA LEU A 106 -5.38 24.62 5.28
C LEU A 106 -4.35 25.18 4.30
N SER A 107 -4.64 25.13 3.00
CA SER A 107 -3.78 25.62 1.90
C SER A 107 -4.08 27.04 1.51
#